data_AF-A0A2J4P1B5-F1
#
_entry.id   AF-A0A2J4P1B5-F1
#
_cell.length_a   1.000
_cell.length_b   1.000
_cell.length_c   1.000
_cell.angle_alpha   90.00
_cell.angle_beta   90.00
_cell.angle_gamma   90.00
#
_symmetry.space_group_name_H-M   'P 1'
#
loop_
_entity.id
_entity.type
_entity.pdbx_description
1 polymer ?
#
loop_
_entity_poly.entity_id
_entity_poly.type
_entity_poly.pdbx_seq_one_letter_code
_entity_poly.pdbx_strand_id
1 'polypeptide(L)' 'MKRINALTIAGTDPSGGAGIQADLKTFSALGAYGCSVITALVAQNTRGVQSVYR' A
#
# COMPACT_ATOMS: atom_id res chain seq x y z
N MET A 1 -19.29 -12.97 -10.27
CA MET A 1 -18.75 -11.60 -10.48
C MET A 1 -17.56 -11.67 -11.43
N LYS A 2 -17.39 -10.67 -12.32
CA LYS A 2 -16.20 -10.56 -13.17
C LYS A 2 -14.99 -10.30 -12.27
N ARG A 3 -13.87 -11.00 -12.48
CA ARG A 3 -12.64 -10.76 -11.71
C ARG A 3 -12.08 -9.38 -12.07
N ILE A 4 -11.80 -8.56 -11.05
CA ILE A 4 -11.18 -7.24 -11.18
C ILE A 4 -9.78 -7.31 -10.57
N ASN A 5 -8.80 -6.83 -11.32
CA ASN A 5 -7.43 -6.64 -10.85
C ASN A 5 -7.24 -5.14 -10.58
N ALA A 6 -6.70 -4.78 -9.42
CA ALA A 6 -6.45 -3.40 -9.01
C ALA A 6 -4.96 -3.16 -8.82
N LEU A 7 -4.44 -2.02 -9.29
CA LEU A 7 -3.04 -1.65 -9.17
C LEU A 7 -2.91 -0.42 -8.27
N THR A 8 -2.04 -0.50 -7.26
CA THR A 8 -1.54 0.67 -6.53
C THR A 8 -0.13 1.04 -7.01
N ILE A 9 0.14 2.34 -7.14
CA ILE A 9 1.45 2.92 -7.45
C ILE A 9 1.72 3.96 -6.36
N ALA A 10 2.39 3.54 -5.28
CA ALA A 10 2.50 4.34 -4.06
C ALA A 10 3.75 4.00 -3.24
N GLY A 11 3.96 4.75 -2.15
CA GLY A 11 5.01 4.46 -1.16
C GLY A 11 4.60 3.36 -0.17
N THR A 12 5.55 2.91 0.64
CA THR A 12 5.31 1.90 1.69
C THR A 12 5.06 2.52 3.06
N ASP A 13 4.25 1.87 3.89
CA ASP A 13 4.15 2.12 5.32
C ASP A 13 4.39 0.81 6.11
N PRO A 14 5.54 0.67 6.81
CA PRO A 14 5.83 -0.51 7.64
C PRO A 14 4.84 -0.76 8.78
N SER A 15 4.13 0.26 9.27
CA SER A 15 3.06 0.07 10.26
C SER A 15 1.79 -0.53 9.65
N GLY A 16 1.68 -0.51 8.32
CA GLY A 16 0.61 -1.12 7.56
C GLY A 16 -0.72 -0.36 7.58
N GLY A 17 -0.73 0.89 8.03
CA GLY A 17 -1.93 1.74 8.11
C GLY A 17 -2.15 2.62 6.86
N ALA A 18 -1.11 2.85 6.06
CA ALA A 18 -1.13 3.65 4.83
C ALA A 18 -0.37 2.96 3.69
N GLY A 19 -0.09 3.71 2.60
CA GLY A 19 0.69 3.25 1.46
C GLY A 19 0.12 2.00 0.78
N ILE A 20 0.98 1.28 0.06
CA ILE A 20 0.57 0.05 -0.64
C ILE A 20 -0.01 -1.00 0.32
N GLN A 21 0.34 -0.96 1.60
CA GLN A 21 -0.19 -1.86 2.63
C GLN A 21 -1.68 -1.63 2.86
N ALA A 22 -2.11 -0.37 2.98
CA ALA A 22 -3.52 -0.01 3.12
C ALA A 22 -4.30 -0.23 1.82
N ASP A 23 -3.68 0.06 0.68
CA ASP A 23 -4.30 -0.14 -0.64
C ASP A 23 -4.59 -1.62 -0.89
N LEU A 24 -3.61 -2.51 -0.68
CA LEU A 24 -3.79 -3.95 -0.89
C LEU A 24 -4.78 -4.57 0.11
N LYS A 25 -4.83 -4.08 1.36
CA LYS A 25 -5.87 -4.47 2.33
C LYS A 25 -7.27 -4.06 1.83
N THR A 26 -7.39 -2.84 1.30
CA THR A 26 -8.64 -2.34 0.73
C THR A 26 -9.08 -3.15 -0.48
N PHE A 27 -8.16 -3.43 -1.42
CA PHE A 27 -8.44 -4.28 -2.58
C PHE A 27 -8.91 -5.67 -2.16
N SER A 28 -8.23 -6.27 -1.17
CA SER A 28 -8.60 -7.58 -0.64
C SER A 28 -9.99 -7.58 -0.01
N ALA A 29 -10.31 -6.56 0.81
CA ALA A 29 -11.61 -6.42 1.45
C ALA A 29 -12.76 -6.20 0.45
N LEU A 30 -12.46 -5.58 -0.69
CA LEU A 30 -13.43 -5.33 -1.77
C LEU A 30 -13.45 -6.43 -2.85
N GLY A 31 -12.73 -7.54 -2.66
CA GLY A 31 -12.74 -8.69 -3.56
C GLY A 31 -11.99 -8.49 -4.88
N ALA A 32 -11.03 -7.56 -4.93
CA ALA A 32 -10.14 -7.35 -6.08
C ALA A 32 -8.77 -8.02 -5.86
N TYR A 33 -8.19 -8.58 -6.92
CA TYR A 33 -6.80 -9.04 -6.88
C TYR A 33 -5.87 -7.84 -6.93
N GLY A 34 -5.08 -7.64 -5.87
CA GLY A 34 -4.19 -6.48 -5.75
C GLY A 34 -2.81 -6.70 -6.35
N CYS A 35 -2.37 -5.73 -7.16
CA CYS A 35 -1.01 -5.56 -7.65
C CYS A 35 -0.43 -4.26 -7.06
N SER A 36 0.90 -4.19 -6.91
CA SER A 36 1.56 -2.97 -6.41
C SER A 36 2.88 -2.67 -7.11
N VAL A 37 3.16 -1.37 -7.30
CA VAL A 37 4.46 -0.82 -7.68
C VAL A 37 4.89 0.15 -6.59
N ILE A 38 6.08 -0.08 -6.03
CA ILE A 38 6.64 0.77 -4.96
C ILE A 38 7.36 1.95 -5.60
N THR A 39 6.99 3.18 -5.22
CA THR A 39 7.63 4.41 -5.71
C THR A 39 8.68 4.98 -4.76
N ALA A 40 8.57 4.68 -3.47
CA ALA A 40 9.53 5.03 -2.44
C ALA A 40 9.35 4.12 -1.22
N LEU A 41 10.46 3.80 -0.55
CA LEU A 41 10.43 3.16 0.76
C LEU A 41 10.38 4.24 1.84
N VAL A 42 9.53 4.07 2.86
CA VAL A 42 9.41 5.04 3.95
C VAL A 42 9.53 4.30 5.27
N ALA A 43 10.46 4.72 6.12
CA ALA A 43 10.42 4.35 7.53
C ALA A 43 9.32 5.18 8.19
N GLN A 44 8.12 4.63 8.23
CA GLN A 44 6.92 5.26 8.80
C GLN A 44 6.43 4.46 10.01
N ASN A 45 5.81 5.14 10.96
CA ASN A 45 5.06 4.50 12.05
C ASN A 45 3.79 5.29 12.37
N THR A 46 3.02 4.82 13.35
CA THR A 46 1.74 5.43 13.75
C THR A 46 1.85 6.83 14.36
N ARG A 47 3.06 7.32 14.62
CA ARG A 47 3.37 8.65 15.16
C ARG A 47 3.98 9.61 14.12
N GLY A 48 4.22 9.17 12.89
CA GLY A 48 4.75 10.02 11.82
C GLY A 48 5.72 9.29 10.88
N VAL A 49 6.50 10.08 10.14
CA VAL A 49 7.55 9.62 9.23
C VAL A 49 8.92 9.84 9.86
N GLN A 50 9.78 8.83 9.84
CA GLN A 50 11.13 8.87 10.41
C GLN A 50 12.17 9.15 9.34
N SER A 51 12.03 8.52 8.16
CA SER A 51 12.88 8.78 7.00
C SER A 51 12.21 8.31 5.71
N VAL A 52 12.67 8.85 4.59
CA VAL A 52 12.26 8.46 3.24
C VAL A 52 13.50 7.97 2.50
N TYR A 53 13.39 6.80 1.87
CA TYR A 53 14.40 6.21 0.99
C TYR A 53 13.84 6.21 -0.45
N ARG A 54 14.59 6.85 -1.35
CA ARG A 54 14.24 7.04 -2.76
C ARG A 54 15.33 6.48 -3.65
#